data_AF-A0A939G6C8-F1
#
_entry.id   AF-A0A939G6C8-F1
#
_cell.length_a   1.000
_cell.length_b   1.000
_cell.length_c   1.000
_cell.angle_alpha   90.00
_cell.angle_beta   90.00
_cell.angle_gamma   90.00
#
_symmetry.space_group_name_H-M   'P 1'
#
loop_
_entity.id
_entity.type
_entity.pdbx_description
1 polymer ?
#
loop_
_entity_poly.entity_id
_entity_poly.type
_entity_poly.pdbx_seq_one_letter_code
_entity_poly.pdbx_strand_id
1 'polypeptide(L)'
;MQRVTVVTVFASLMMALCGCENSFIERQAPSAQADGFRLNVPLEGPGGYVPIPGGLPYPTITKQTFIPERELFAHTKCHTWRIEWPNYPVGTDPNKIPTVFTLSNGALNSFDYLNGQPASTTYKTHVNLYHNAQLEMARTMWDELTYNFGAGDEMETVWFNKTNHSAKTIEGWVKDRPSLFEINWVDNNQEPPVYQQGDIFLFKVMKPMAANRYGGIRIVSMTPRIIEVYLAVPNN
;
A
#
# COMPACT_ATOMS: atom_id res chain seq x y z
N MET A 1 18.24 -62.66 16.31
CA MET A 1 17.91 -62.15 14.95
C MET A 1 16.62 -61.37 15.07
N GLN A 2 16.39 -60.16 14.57
CA GLN A 2 17.21 -59.07 14.05
C GLN A 2 16.24 -57.86 14.09
N ARG A 3 16.71 -56.70 14.58
CA ARG A 3 15.96 -55.42 14.54
C ARG A 3 15.59 -55.06 13.10
N VAL A 4 14.44 -54.41 12.88
CA VAL A 4 14.36 -53.23 12.02
C VAL A 4 13.27 -52.27 12.54
N THR A 5 13.73 -51.15 13.06
CA THR A 5 12.98 -49.90 13.26
C THR A 5 12.86 -49.23 11.90
N VAL A 6 11.65 -48.98 11.38
CA VAL A 6 11.46 -48.11 10.22
C VAL A 6 10.87 -46.80 10.70
N VAL A 7 11.75 -45.82 10.77
CA VAL A 7 11.47 -44.40 10.90
C VAL A 7 11.07 -43.91 9.50
N THR A 8 9.90 -43.29 9.37
CA THR A 8 9.57 -42.48 8.20
C THR A 8 9.06 -41.12 8.66
N VAL A 9 10.01 -40.30 9.11
CA VAL A 9 9.88 -38.85 9.21
C VAL A 9 9.93 -38.31 7.78
N PHE A 10 8.78 -38.01 7.18
CA PHE A 10 8.71 -37.31 5.90
C PHE A 10 7.42 -36.47 5.85
N ALA A 11 7.35 -35.44 6.69
CA ALA A 11 6.30 -34.42 6.60
C ALA A 11 6.77 -33.09 7.22
N SER A 12 7.99 -32.64 6.90
CA SER A 12 8.48 -31.34 7.39
C SER A 12 9.44 -30.63 6.43
N LEU A 13 9.33 -30.89 5.11
CA LEU A 13 10.18 -30.28 4.09
C LEU A 13 9.38 -29.58 2.98
N MET A 14 8.39 -28.77 3.37
CA MET A 14 7.65 -27.86 2.46
C MET A 14 7.44 -26.46 3.07
N MET A 15 8.29 -26.04 4.02
CA MET A 15 8.28 -24.67 4.56
C MET A 15 9.56 -23.87 4.26
N ALA A 16 10.38 -24.32 3.29
CA ALA A 16 11.68 -23.70 3.00
C ALA A 16 11.83 -23.18 1.55
N LEU A 17 10.72 -22.84 0.89
CA LEU A 17 10.73 -22.16 -0.42
C LEU A 17 9.83 -20.91 -0.45
N CYS A 18 9.57 -20.28 0.70
CA CYS A 18 9.15 -18.88 0.69
C CYS A 18 10.37 -18.05 0.30
N GLY A 19 10.53 -17.85 -1.00
CA GLY A 19 11.54 -16.95 -1.55
C GLY A 19 11.47 -15.61 -0.84
N CYS A 20 12.61 -15.16 -0.32
CA CYS A 20 12.85 -13.75 -0.10
C CYS A 20 12.75 -13.08 -1.47
N GLU A 21 11.55 -12.67 -1.88
CA GLU A 21 11.43 -11.72 -2.96
C GLU A 21 12.08 -10.42 -2.45
N ASN A 22 13.22 -10.10 -3.06
CA ASN A 22 13.94 -8.87 -2.81
C ASN A 22 12.97 -7.71 -2.96
N SER A 23 12.75 -7.03 -1.85
CA SER A 23 12.10 -5.75 -1.80
C SER A 23 13.05 -4.73 -2.40
N PHE A 24 12.66 -4.07 -3.48
CA PHE A 24 13.54 -3.08 -4.13
C PHE A 24 13.57 -1.75 -3.37
N ILE A 25 12.57 -1.49 -2.52
CA ILE A 25 12.65 -0.45 -1.49
C ILE A 25 13.40 -1.06 -0.30
N GLU A 26 14.72 -1.08 -0.38
CA GLU A 26 15.57 -1.47 0.75
C GLU A 26 15.50 -0.42 1.87
N ARG A 27 15.50 -0.88 3.13
CA ARG A 27 15.86 -0.03 4.26
C ARG A 27 17.30 0.43 4.04
N GLN A 28 17.51 1.63 3.52
CA GLN A 28 18.86 2.21 3.45
C GLN A 28 19.45 2.21 4.87
N ALA A 29 20.58 1.52 5.05
CA ALA A 29 21.52 1.84 6.12
C ALA A 29 21.98 3.29 5.89
N PRO A 30 22.22 4.09 6.94
CA PRO A 30 22.50 5.51 6.78
C PRO A 30 23.81 5.70 6.00
N SER A 31 23.70 5.91 4.70
CA SER A 31 24.78 6.39 3.85
C SER A 31 24.70 7.91 3.83
N ALA A 32 25.81 8.56 4.18
CA ALA A 32 26.00 9.97 3.89
C ALA A 32 25.75 10.21 2.38
N GLN A 33 24.90 11.18 2.06
CA GLN A 33 24.51 11.59 0.71
C GLN A 33 23.57 10.65 -0.08
N ALA A 34 22.37 10.45 0.45
CA ALA A 34 21.14 10.56 -0.31
C ALA A 34 20.09 11.16 0.65
N ASP A 35 19.20 12.03 0.18
CA ASP A 35 18.10 12.63 0.96
C ASP A 35 17.03 11.56 1.33
N GLY A 36 17.47 10.49 1.98
CA GLY A 36 16.65 9.43 2.53
C GLY A 36 16.01 9.90 3.83
N PHE A 37 14.94 10.69 3.72
CA PHE A 37 14.09 10.99 4.87
C PHE A 37 13.43 9.70 5.37
N ARG A 38 13.97 9.12 6.45
CA ARG A 38 13.22 8.21 7.31
C ARG A 38 12.19 9.03 8.07
N LEU A 39 10.98 9.15 7.53
CA LEU A 39 9.84 9.72 8.25
C LEU A 39 9.35 8.72 9.31
N ASN A 40 9.96 8.73 10.50
CA ASN A 40 9.33 8.18 11.70
C ASN A 40 8.36 9.17 12.36
N VAL A 41 8.18 10.37 11.78
CA VAL A 41 7.30 11.44 12.28
C VAL A 41 6.66 12.12 11.07
N PRO A 42 5.33 12.25 10.97
CA PRO A 42 4.68 12.78 9.77
C PRO A 42 4.82 14.30 9.63
N LEU A 43 4.77 14.75 8.36
CA LEU A 43 4.58 16.13 7.96
C LEU A 43 3.34 16.73 8.66
N GLU A 44 3.48 17.96 9.16
CA GLU A 44 2.37 18.76 9.66
C GLU A 44 1.25 18.84 8.61
N GLY A 45 0.06 18.35 8.99
CA GLY A 45 -1.15 18.36 8.19
C GLY A 45 -2.26 17.54 8.88
N PRO A 46 -3.51 17.68 8.44
CA PRO A 46 -4.59 16.78 8.88
C PRO A 46 -4.17 15.33 8.57
N GLY A 47 -4.02 14.49 9.60
CA GLY A 47 -3.47 13.14 9.48
C GLY A 47 -2.02 12.96 9.95
N GLY A 48 -1.44 13.97 10.61
CA GLY A 48 -0.24 13.78 11.44
C GLY A 48 -0.53 12.92 12.67
N TYR A 49 0.21 11.83 12.83
CA TYR A 49 0.13 10.89 13.95
C TYR A 49 0.15 11.62 15.30
N VAL A 50 -0.91 11.45 16.08
CA VAL A 50 -0.90 11.70 17.52
C VAL A 50 -0.71 10.35 18.19
N PRO A 51 0.44 10.07 18.85
CA PRO A 51 0.59 8.87 19.64
C PRO A 51 -0.47 8.88 20.73
N ILE A 52 -1.36 7.89 20.70
CA ILE A 52 -2.21 7.58 21.85
C ILE A 52 -1.29 6.98 22.92
N PRO A 53 -1.17 7.57 24.12
CA PRO A 53 -0.40 6.96 25.21
C PRO A 53 -0.97 5.56 25.51
N GLY A 54 -0.14 4.51 25.41
CA GLY A 54 -0.57 3.11 25.52
C GLY A 54 -1.14 2.48 24.24
N GLY A 55 -0.99 3.14 23.08
CA GLY A 55 -1.53 2.70 21.79
C GLY A 55 -0.80 1.53 21.15
N LEU A 56 -1.47 0.88 20.18
CA LEU A 56 -0.92 -0.18 19.35
C LEU A 56 0.30 0.30 18.54
N PRO A 57 1.27 -0.58 18.23
CA PRO A 57 2.40 -0.20 17.40
C PRO A 57 1.92 0.21 16.00
N TYR A 58 2.43 1.34 15.52
CA TYR A 58 2.06 1.91 14.24
C TYR A 58 2.89 1.30 13.09
N PRO A 59 2.33 1.13 11.88
CA PRO A 59 3.09 0.63 10.72
C PRO A 59 4.29 1.52 10.36
N THR A 60 5.39 0.91 9.97
CA THR A 60 6.54 1.65 9.42
C THR A 60 6.24 2.01 7.96
N ILE A 61 6.35 3.29 7.60
CA ILE A 61 6.14 3.77 6.23
C ILE A 61 7.45 4.35 5.70
N THR A 62 8.01 3.75 4.65
CA THR A 62 9.17 4.30 3.93
C THR A 62 8.70 4.92 2.64
N LYS A 63 8.88 6.23 2.49
CA LYS A 63 8.53 6.98 1.28
C LYS A 63 9.78 7.25 0.44
N GLN A 64 9.67 7.04 -0.87
CA GLN A 64 10.70 7.43 -1.84
C GLN A 64 10.01 8.07 -3.07
N THR A 65 10.79 8.79 -3.87
CA THR A 65 10.34 9.33 -5.14
C THR A 65 11.38 9.01 -6.20
N PHE A 66 10.94 8.44 -7.31
CA PHE A 66 11.78 8.13 -8.46
C PHE A 66 11.42 9.06 -9.61
N ILE A 67 12.45 9.71 -10.17
CA ILE A 67 12.34 10.51 -11.38
C ILE A 67 13.17 9.80 -12.44
N PRO A 68 12.59 9.45 -13.60
CA PRO A 68 13.34 8.80 -14.68
C PRO A 68 14.57 9.61 -15.09
N GLU A 69 15.71 8.95 -15.24
CA GLU A 69 16.97 9.60 -15.66
C GLU A 69 16.92 10.09 -17.11
N ARG A 70 16.13 9.41 -17.95
CA ARG A 70 15.97 9.78 -19.36
C ARG A 70 15.01 10.96 -19.48
N GLU A 71 15.50 12.08 -20.01
CA GLU A 71 14.74 13.32 -20.20
C GLU A 71 13.39 13.09 -20.90
N LEU A 72 13.35 12.20 -21.89
CA LEU A 72 12.12 11.84 -22.61
C LEU A 72 10.99 11.35 -21.68
N PHE A 73 11.31 10.77 -20.53
CA PHE A 73 10.34 10.24 -19.55
C PHE A 73 10.32 11.02 -18.23
N ALA A 74 11.25 11.95 -18.02
CA ALA A 74 11.42 12.69 -16.77
C ALA A 74 10.25 13.64 -16.44
N HIS A 75 9.31 13.86 -17.38
CA HIS A 75 8.08 14.62 -17.17
C HIS A 75 7.04 13.87 -16.29
N THR A 76 7.27 12.60 -15.96
CA THR A 76 6.46 11.84 -14.99
C THR A 76 7.36 11.23 -13.94
N LYS A 77 7.03 11.42 -12.67
CA LYS A 77 7.73 10.80 -11.53
C LYS A 77 6.84 9.77 -10.83
N CYS A 78 7.44 8.89 -10.04
CA CYS A 78 6.72 7.91 -9.24
C CYS A 78 6.95 8.15 -7.75
N HIS A 79 5.88 8.40 -7.01
CA HIS A 79 5.92 8.34 -5.55
C HIS A 79 5.71 6.90 -5.10
N THR A 80 6.54 6.44 -4.15
CA THR A 80 6.48 5.06 -3.67
C THR A 80 6.41 5.04 -2.15
N TRP A 81 5.59 4.15 -1.62
CA TRP A 81 5.47 3.90 -0.19
C TRP A 81 5.59 2.41 0.07
N ARG A 82 6.50 2.04 0.97
CA ARG A 82 6.56 0.70 1.54
C ARG A 82 6.01 0.75 2.95
N ILE A 83 4.94 0.01 3.20
CA ILE A 83 4.23 -0.03 4.47
C ILE A 83 4.43 -1.41 5.09
N GLU A 84 5.00 -1.44 6.28
CA GLU A 84 5.27 -2.65 7.05
C GLU A 84 4.48 -2.59 8.36
N TRP A 85 3.48 -3.45 8.49
CA TRP A 85 2.71 -3.56 9.72
C TRP A 85 3.45 -4.42 10.74
N PRO A 86 3.47 -4.02 12.02
CA PRO A 86 3.96 -4.87 13.08
C PRO A 86 3.03 -6.09 13.27
N ASN A 87 3.53 -7.10 13.96
CA ASN A 87 2.67 -8.18 14.43
C ASN A 87 1.81 -7.65 15.60
N TYR A 88 0.49 -7.60 15.38
CA TYR A 88 -0.45 -7.25 16.43
C TYR A 88 -0.78 -8.47 17.31
N PRO A 89 -1.00 -8.29 18.62
CA PRO A 89 -1.49 -9.36 19.49
C PRO A 89 -2.81 -9.95 18.97
N VAL A 90 -3.01 -11.25 19.20
CA VAL A 90 -4.30 -11.90 18.90
C VAL A 90 -5.43 -11.21 19.67
N GLY A 91 -6.55 -10.94 18.99
CA GLY A 91 -7.68 -10.22 19.57
C GLY A 91 -7.54 -8.70 19.55
N THR A 92 -6.48 -8.16 18.93
CA THR A 92 -6.41 -6.72 18.63
C THR A 92 -7.62 -6.30 17.82
N ASP A 93 -8.29 -5.24 18.28
CA ASP A 93 -9.41 -4.62 17.59
C ASP A 93 -9.01 -4.17 16.17
N PRO A 94 -9.59 -4.75 15.10
CA PRO A 94 -9.27 -4.39 13.72
C PRO A 94 -9.49 -2.90 13.42
N ASN A 95 -10.43 -2.24 14.09
CA ASN A 95 -10.76 -0.83 13.85
C ASN A 95 -9.68 0.13 14.35
N LYS A 96 -8.78 -0.37 15.21
CA LYS A 96 -7.62 0.38 15.72
C LYS A 96 -6.36 0.18 14.89
N ILE A 97 -6.37 -0.77 13.95
CA ILE A 97 -5.23 -1.00 13.06
C ILE A 97 -5.26 0.04 11.93
N PRO A 98 -4.18 0.81 11.71
CA PRO A 98 -4.10 1.74 10.59
C PRO A 98 -4.17 0.97 9.26
N THR A 99 -5.18 1.26 8.44
CA THR A 99 -5.45 0.47 7.23
C THR A 99 -5.86 1.33 6.03
N VAL A 100 -6.45 2.50 6.28
CA VAL A 100 -6.96 3.40 5.25
C VAL A 100 -5.86 4.37 4.82
N PHE A 101 -5.42 4.23 3.58
CA PHE A 101 -4.31 4.94 2.98
C PHE A 101 -4.74 6.13 2.12
N THR A 102 -3.95 7.20 2.19
CA THR A 102 -4.14 8.43 1.42
C THR A 102 -3.01 8.60 0.41
N LEU A 103 -3.34 8.51 -0.89
CA LEU A 103 -2.35 8.58 -1.97
C LEU A 103 -1.67 9.95 -2.12
N SER A 104 -2.30 11.05 -1.67
CA SER A 104 -1.75 12.40 -1.83
C SER A 104 -0.53 12.69 -0.95
N ASN A 105 -0.47 12.08 0.24
CA ASN A 105 0.60 12.34 1.21
C ASN A 105 1.27 11.06 1.75
N GLY A 106 0.61 9.91 1.64
CA GLY A 106 1.05 8.64 2.21
C GLY A 106 0.58 8.40 3.64
N ALA A 107 -0.40 9.15 4.14
CA ALA A 107 -0.95 8.93 5.47
C ALA A 107 -1.73 7.60 5.53
N LEU A 108 -1.66 6.93 6.68
CA LEU A 108 -2.35 5.68 6.95
C LEU A 108 -3.15 5.80 8.25
N ASN A 109 -4.46 5.60 8.20
CA ASN A 109 -5.33 5.86 9.34
C ASN A 109 -6.15 4.62 9.70
N SER A 110 -6.50 4.50 10.98
CA SER A 110 -7.43 3.47 11.45
C SER A 110 -8.88 3.96 11.30
N PHE A 111 -9.84 3.03 11.29
CA PHE A 111 -11.26 3.39 11.26
C PHE A 111 -11.64 4.20 12.50
N ASP A 112 -11.19 3.79 13.69
CA ASP A 112 -11.42 4.51 14.95
C ASP A 112 -10.96 5.99 14.89
N TYR A 113 -9.79 6.24 14.30
CA TYR A 113 -9.30 7.60 14.15
C TYR A 113 -10.17 8.40 13.18
N LEU A 114 -10.46 7.85 11.99
CA LEU A 114 -11.23 8.54 10.96
C LEU A 114 -12.65 8.85 11.43
N ASN A 115 -13.29 7.94 12.16
CA ASN A 115 -14.63 8.14 12.73
C ASN A 115 -14.65 9.18 13.87
N GLY A 116 -13.49 9.48 14.47
CA GLY A 116 -13.33 10.58 15.43
C GLY A 116 -13.04 11.94 14.78
N GLN A 117 -12.86 12.01 13.46
CA GLN A 117 -12.58 13.23 12.72
C GLN A 117 -13.83 13.73 11.95
N PRO A 118 -13.84 15.00 11.51
CA PRO A 118 -14.87 15.46 10.57
C PRO A 118 -14.90 14.62 9.30
N ALA A 119 -16.09 14.34 8.76
CA ALA A 119 -16.28 13.49 7.58
C ALA A 119 -15.45 13.94 6.35
N SER A 120 -15.16 15.23 6.23
CA SER A 120 -14.27 15.78 5.19
C SER A 120 -12.84 15.26 5.25
N THR A 121 -12.40 14.71 6.39
CA THR A 121 -11.11 14.00 6.52
C THR A 121 -11.18 12.64 5.85
N THR A 122 -12.28 11.90 6.03
CA THR A 122 -12.53 10.62 5.37
C THR A 122 -12.51 10.79 3.85
N TYR A 123 -13.03 11.90 3.32
CA TYR A 123 -13.09 12.13 1.87
C TYR A 123 -11.75 12.27 1.18
N LYS A 124 -10.68 12.53 1.95
CA LYS A 124 -9.31 12.64 1.44
C LYS A 124 -8.61 11.28 1.37
N THR A 125 -9.23 10.23 1.89
CA THR A 125 -8.68 8.86 1.88
C THR A 125 -9.06 8.12 0.61
N HIS A 126 -8.29 7.08 0.26
CA HIS A 126 -8.39 6.45 -1.06
C HIS A 126 -8.61 4.94 -0.98
N VAL A 127 -7.75 4.23 -0.25
CA VAL A 127 -7.67 2.76 -0.33
C VAL A 127 -7.49 2.15 1.05
N ASN A 128 -8.26 1.10 1.36
CA ASN A 128 -7.96 0.20 2.47
C ASN A 128 -6.95 -0.86 2.02
N LEU A 129 -5.84 -0.99 2.77
CA LEU A 129 -4.72 -1.86 2.41
C LEU A 129 -4.59 -3.10 3.29
N TYR A 130 -5.15 -3.14 4.50
CA TYR A 130 -4.86 -4.20 5.47
C TYR A 130 -6.10 -5.00 5.90
N HIS A 131 -7.25 -4.35 6.07
CA HIS A 131 -8.46 -4.98 6.59
C HIS A 131 -8.91 -6.14 5.68
N ASN A 132 -9.29 -7.28 6.28
CA ASN A 132 -9.74 -8.52 5.63
C ASN A 132 -8.84 -9.09 4.52
N ALA A 133 -7.58 -8.66 4.42
CA ALA A 133 -6.70 -8.99 3.29
C ALA A 133 -7.32 -8.65 1.92
N GLN A 134 -8.03 -7.51 1.85
CA GLN A 134 -8.66 -7.00 0.64
C GLN A 134 -8.14 -5.60 0.29
N LEU A 135 -8.08 -5.31 -1.00
CA LEU A 135 -7.95 -3.92 -1.47
C LEU A 135 -9.35 -3.36 -1.68
N GLU A 136 -9.74 -2.41 -0.84
CA GLU A 136 -11.07 -1.80 -0.92
C GLU A 136 -10.99 -0.30 -1.16
N MET A 137 -11.98 0.25 -1.85
CA MET A 137 -12.14 1.68 -1.98
C MET A 137 -12.55 2.27 -0.65
N ALA A 138 -11.89 3.34 -0.22
CA ALA A 138 -12.33 4.07 0.96
C ALA A 138 -13.74 4.65 0.81
N ARG A 139 -14.32 4.72 -0.39
CA ARG A 139 -15.71 5.15 -0.64
C ARG A 139 -16.75 4.04 -0.41
N THR A 140 -16.36 2.77 -0.36
CA THR A 140 -17.29 1.63 -0.22
C THR A 140 -17.35 1.07 1.19
N MET A 141 -16.60 1.61 2.14
CA MET A 141 -16.50 1.12 3.52
C MET A 141 -17.57 1.74 4.43
N TRP A 142 -18.83 1.67 4.02
CA TRP A 142 -19.96 2.31 4.72
C TRP A 142 -20.23 1.73 6.11
N ASP A 143 -19.81 0.49 6.35
CA ASP A 143 -19.97 -0.19 7.63
C ASP A 143 -18.86 0.19 8.62
N GLU A 144 -17.66 0.52 8.12
CA GLU A 144 -16.47 0.84 8.93
C GLU A 144 -16.23 2.33 9.09
N LEU A 145 -16.65 3.16 8.12
CA LEU A 145 -16.39 4.59 8.07
C LEU A 145 -17.67 5.41 8.11
N THR A 146 -17.63 6.51 8.86
CA THR A 146 -18.73 7.48 8.93
C THR A 146 -18.58 8.51 7.81
N TYR A 147 -19.65 8.70 7.02
CA TYR A 147 -19.74 9.67 5.93
C TYR A 147 -20.93 10.61 6.16
N ASN A 148 -20.80 11.87 5.74
CA ASN A 148 -21.90 12.84 5.72
C ASN A 148 -21.75 13.79 4.52
N PHE A 149 -22.25 13.37 3.35
CA PHE A 149 -22.05 14.10 2.10
C PHE A 149 -22.88 15.41 2.10
N GLY A 150 -22.21 16.55 2.06
CA GLY A 150 -22.83 17.86 1.80
C GLY A 150 -22.89 18.20 0.31
N ALA A 151 -23.52 19.33 -0.03
CA ALA A 151 -23.54 19.82 -1.41
C ALA A 151 -22.11 20.21 -1.86
N GLY A 152 -21.49 19.38 -2.70
CA GLY A 152 -20.18 19.63 -3.31
C GLY A 152 -19.02 18.79 -2.74
N ASP A 153 -19.27 17.92 -1.75
CA ASP A 153 -18.25 17.00 -1.25
C ASP A 153 -18.19 15.75 -2.13
N GLU A 154 -17.07 15.56 -2.83
CA GLU A 154 -16.86 14.39 -3.69
C GLU A 154 -15.62 13.60 -3.24
N MET A 155 -15.82 12.30 -3.05
CA MET A 155 -14.73 11.36 -2.81
C MET A 155 -14.17 10.85 -4.12
N GLU A 156 -12.84 10.81 -4.21
CA GLU A 156 -12.17 10.15 -5.32
C GLU A 156 -12.48 8.65 -5.29
N THR A 157 -12.68 8.07 -6.48
CA THR A 157 -13.00 6.64 -6.63
C THR A 157 -11.78 5.91 -7.15
N VAL A 158 -11.42 4.78 -6.53
CA VAL A 158 -10.23 4.00 -6.88
C VAL A 158 -10.62 2.64 -7.43
N TRP A 159 -10.26 2.35 -8.67
CA TRP A 159 -10.48 1.03 -9.25
C TRP A 159 -9.22 0.20 -9.21
N PHE A 160 -9.36 -1.13 -9.11
CA PHE A 160 -8.24 -2.08 -9.05
C PHE A 160 -8.37 -3.13 -10.13
N ASN A 161 -7.24 -3.49 -10.73
CA ASN A 161 -7.12 -4.64 -11.61
C ASN A 161 -5.94 -5.50 -11.19
N LYS A 162 -6.18 -6.78 -10.95
CA LYS A 162 -5.08 -7.73 -10.79
C LYS A 162 -4.33 -7.86 -12.11
N THR A 163 -3.00 -7.92 -12.04
CA THR A 163 -2.14 -8.09 -13.22
C THR A 163 -1.16 -9.25 -13.07
N ASN A 164 -0.70 -9.76 -14.21
CA ASN A 164 0.31 -10.81 -14.31
C ASN A 164 1.72 -10.25 -14.55
N HIS A 165 1.90 -8.91 -14.50
CA HIS A 165 3.24 -8.32 -14.59
C HIS A 165 4.12 -8.77 -13.43
N SER A 166 5.39 -9.01 -13.71
CA SER A 166 6.36 -9.40 -12.68
C SER A 166 6.74 -8.20 -11.80
N ALA A 167 7.22 -8.48 -10.58
CA ALA A 167 7.82 -7.47 -9.71
C ALA A 167 8.91 -6.63 -10.42
N LYS A 168 9.76 -7.28 -11.23
CA LYS A 168 10.81 -6.62 -12.02
C LYS A 168 10.24 -5.68 -13.08
N THR A 169 9.11 -6.06 -13.69
CA THR A 169 8.40 -5.20 -14.65
C THR A 169 7.90 -3.94 -13.95
N ILE A 170 7.26 -4.10 -12.79
CA ILE A 170 6.76 -2.97 -11.99
C ILE A 170 7.90 -2.07 -11.53
N GLU A 171 9.02 -2.64 -11.09
CA GLU A 171 10.21 -1.86 -10.72
C GLU A 171 10.71 -0.99 -11.88
N GLY A 172 10.76 -1.53 -13.11
CA GLY A 172 11.11 -0.76 -14.29
C GLY A 172 10.12 0.36 -14.60
N TRP A 173 8.83 0.17 -14.32
CA TRP A 173 7.84 1.24 -14.46
C TRP A 173 8.05 2.33 -13.41
N VAL A 174 8.28 1.95 -12.15
CA VAL A 174 8.53 2.88 -11.05
C VAL A 174 9.76 3.75 -11.32
N LYS A 175 10.87 3.15 -11.74
CA LYS A 175 12.15 3.84 -11.88
C LYS A 175 12.31 4.57 -13.21
N ASP A 176 11.91 3.94 -14.32
CA ASP A 176 12.28 4.41 -15.65
C ASP A 176 11.09 4.95 -16.46
N ARG A 177 9.89 4.41 -16.24
CA ARG A 177 8.73 4.61 -17.12
C ARG A 177 7.39 4.69 -16.36
N PRO A 178 7.15 5.66 -15.46
CA PRO A 178 5.92 5.66 -14.63
C PRO A 178 4.64 5.79 -15.44
N SER A 179 4.69 6.40 -16.63
CA SER A 179 3.54 6.46 -17.56
C SER A 179 3.03 5.09 -18.02
N LEU A 180 3.82 4.01 -17.85
CA LEU A 180 3.36 2.66 -18.17
C LEU A 180 2.25 2.15 -17.25
N PHE A 181 2.06 2.73 -16.05
CA PHE A 181 0.89 2.42 -15.23
C PHE A 181 -0.43 2.78 -15.94
N GLU A 182 -0.47 3.92 -16.63
CA GLU A 182 -1.63 4.34 -17.42
C GLU A 182 -1.77 3.50 -18.70
N ILE A 183 -0.69 3.30 -19.43
CA ILE A 183 -0.71 2.57 -20.72
C ILE A 183 -1.18 1.12 -20.56
N ASN A 184 -0.85 0.48 -19.44
CA ASN A 184 -1.23 -0.91 -19.16
C ASN A 184 -2.53 -1.02 -18.33
N TRP A 185 -3.19 0.10 -18.03
CA TRP A 185 -4.51 0.05 -17.42
C TRP A 185 -5.54 -0.45 -18.43
N VAL A 186 -6.41 -1.37 -17.99
CA VAL A 186 -7.55 -1.88 -18.76
C VAL A 186 -8.81 -1.47 -18.00
N ASP A 187 -9.82 -0.94 -18.67
CA ASP A 187 -11.09 -0.63 -17.99
C ASP A 187 -11.91 -1.93 -17.78
N ASN A 188 -11.51 -2.72 -16.77
CA ASN A 188 -12.17 -3.95 -16.35
C ASN A 188 -12.41 -3.97 -14.84
N ASN A 189 -12.99 -2.88 -14.32
CA ASN A 189 -13.32 -2.67 -12.92
C ASN A 189 -13.89 -3.94 -12.25
N GLN A 190 -13.07 -4.59 -11.43
CA GLN A 190 -13.47 -5.77 -10.66
C GLN A 190 -13.95 -5.35 -9.26
N GLU A 191 -14.72 -6.23 -8.62
CA GLU A 191 -14.98 -6.13 -7.18
C GLU A 191 -13.66 -6.09 -6.38
N PRO A 192 -13.65 -5.47 -5.19
CA PRO A 192 -12.48 -5.40 -4.31
C PRO A 192 -11.75 -6.75 -4.21
N PRO A 193 -10.49 -6.84 -4.68
CA PRO A 193 -9.82 -8.13 -4.72
C PRO A 193 -9.31 -8.52 -3.33
N VAL A 194 -9.64 -9.75 -2.92
CA VAL A 194 -8.85 -10.47 -1.90
C VAL A 194 -7.46 -10.69 -2.47
N TYR A 195 -6.44 -10.42 -1.68
CA TYR A 195 -5.06 -10.52 -2.11
C TYR A 195 -4.26 -11.56 -1.33
N GLN A 196 -3.22 -12.07 -1.99
CA GLN A 196 -2.22 -12.96 -1.40
C GLN A 196 -0.81 -12.42 -1.67
N GLN A 197 0.19 -13.00 -0.99
CA GLN A 197 1.59 -12.65 -1.22
C GLN A 197 1.97 -12.84 -2.69
N GLY A 198 2.72 -11.88 -3.23
CA GLY A 198 3.18 -11.86 -4.63
C GLY A 198 2.18 -11.24 -5.59
N ASP A 199 0.92 -10.99 -5.16
CA ASP A 199 -0.05 -10.33 -6.03
C ASP A 199 0.34 -8.88 -6.33
N ILE A 200 0.06 -8.47 -7.56
CA ILE A 200 0.24 -7.10 -8.04
C ILE A 200 -1.08 -6.62 -8.63
N PHE A 201 -1.45 -5.41 -8.26
CA PHE A 201 -2.64 -4.73 -8.74
C PHE A 201 -2.24 -3.41 -9.39
N LEU A 202 -2.83 -3.10 -10.54
CA LEU A 202 -2.85 -1.73 -11.03
C LEU A 202 -4.03 -1.02 -10.38
N PHE A 203 -3.93 0.29 -10.20
CA PHE A 203 -5.07 1.11 -9.78
C PHE A 203 -5.23 2.36 -10.63
N LYS A 204 -6.48 2.82 -10.71
CA LYS A 204 -6.89 4.08 -11.34
C LYS A 204 -7.69 4.90 -10.34
N VAL A 205 -7.23 6.12 -10.07
CA VAL A 205 -7.95 7.09 -9.26
C VAL A 205 -8.71 8.02 -10.20
N MET A 206 -10.03 7.94 -10.14
CA MET A 206 -10.93 8.84 -10.84
C MET A 206 -11.20 10.06 -9.98
N LYS A 207 -10.87 11.23 -10.53
CA LYS A 207 -11.18 12.51 -9.91
C LYS A 207 -12.23 13.24 -10.76
N PRO A 208 -13.33 13.70 -10.15
CA PRO A 208 -14.30 14.53 -10.86
C PRO A 208 -13.62 15.75 -11.46
N MET A 209 -13.84 15.97 -12.76
CA MET A 209 -13.35 17.14 -13.51
C MET A 209 -11.82 17.31 -13.59
N ALA A 210 -11.04 16.25 -13.31
CA ALA A 210 -9.58 16.28 -13.42
C ALA A 210 -9.03 15.02 -14.11
N ALA A 211 -7.76 15.06 -14.50
CA ALA A 211 -7.09 13.90 -15.10
C ALA A 211 -7.03 12.74 -14.09
N ASN A 212 -7.27 11.52 -14.60
CA ASN A 212 -7.12 10.31 -13.82
C ASN A 212 -5.67 10.13 -13.40
N ARG A 213 -5.45 9.46 -12.27
CA ARG A 213 -4.12 9.09 -11.78
C ARG A 213 -3.97 7.58 -11.76
N TYR A 214 -2.78 7.09 -12.03
CA TYR A 214 -2.52 5.65 -12.17
C TYR A 214 -1.35 5.21 -11.31
N GLY A 215 -1.36 3.96 -10.92
CA GLY A 215 -0.31 3.40 -10.09
C GLY A 215 -0.43 1.90 -9.93
N GLY A 216 0.31 1.36 -8.97
CA GLY A 216 0.27 -0.05 -8.64
C GLY A 216 0.40 -0.31 -7.14
N ILE A 217 -0.09 -1.47 -6.72
CA ILE A 217 0.02 -2.00 -5.37
C ILE A 217 0.63 -3.40 -5.49
N ARG A 218 1.68 -3.68 -4.71
CA ARG A 218 2.31 -5.00 -4.62
C ARG A 218 2.20 -5.53 -3.21
N ILE A 219 1.71 -6.75 -3.08
CA ILE A 219 1.67 -7.48 -1.81
C ILE A 219 3.00 -8.22 -1.64
N VAL A 220 3.93 -7.65 -0.91
CA VAL A 220 5.28 -8.20 -0.74
C VAL A 220 5.31 -9.36 0.24
N SER A 221 4.58 -9.24 1.35
CA SER A 221 4.50 -10.29 2.37
C SER A 221 3.17 -10.23 3.11
N MET A 222 2.65 -11.40 3.51
CA MET A 222 1.48 -11.50 4.38
C MET A 222 1.85 -11.63 5.87
N THR A 223 3.10 -11.95 6.21
CA THR A 223 3.57 -12.11 7.60
C THR A 223 5.09 -11.87 7.72
N PRO A 224 5.56 -10.73 8.29
CA PRO A 224 4.76 -9.56 8.63
C PRO A 224 4.09 -8.98 7.36
N ARG A 225 2.98 -8.25 7.51
CA ARG A 225 2.30 -7.70 6.34
C ARG A 225 3.10 -6.53 5.78
N ILE A 226 3.50 -6.66 4.52
CA ILE A 226 4.28 -5.65 3.80
C ILE A 226 3.62 -5.40 2.46
N ILE A 227 3.24 -4.14 2.22
CA ILE A 227 2.60 -3.70 0.98
C ILE A 227 3.39 -2.52 0.44
N GLU A 228 3.63 -2.53 -0.87
CA GLU A 228 4.21 -1.41 -1.59
C GLU A 228 3.14 -0.75 -2.46
N VAL A 229 3.10 0.58 -2.45
CA VAL A 229 2.18 1.40 -3.23
C VAL A 229 3.00 2.35 -4.10
N TYR A 230 2.63 2.46 -5.37
CA TYR A 230 3.30 3.29 -6.36
C TYR A 230 2.28 4.20 -7.03
N LEU A 231 2.59 5.49 -7.17
CA LEU A 231 1.72 6.47 -7.82
C LEU A 231 2.51 7.26 -8.84
N ALA A 232 2.12 7.16 -10.11
CA ALA A 232 2.65 8.01 -11.17
C ALA A 232 1.98 9.39 -11.11
N VAL A 233 2.79 10.45 -11.12
CA VAL A 233 2.32 11.84 -11.13
C VAL A 233 3.16 12.69 -12.08
N PRO A 234 2.61 13.79 -12.61
CA PRO A 234 3.40 14.76 -13.36
C PRO A 234 4.61 15.26 -12.56
N ASN A 235 5.73 15.45 -13.25
CA ASN A 235 6.92 16.09 -12.72
C ASN A 235 7.01 17.50 -13.32
N ASN A 236 6.36 18.44 -12.64
CA ASN A 236 6.38 19.86 -12.97
C ASN A 236 7.54 20.58 -12.26
#